data_AF-A0A245ZE69-F1
#
_entry.id   AF-A0A245ZE69-F1
#
_cell.length_a   1.000
_cell.length_b   1.000
_cell.length_c   1.000
_cell.angle_alpha   90.00
_cell.angle_beta   90.00
_cell.angle_gamma   90.00
#
_symmetry.space_group_name_H-M   'P 1'
#
loop_
_entity.id
_entity.type
_entity.pdbx_description
1 polymer ?
#
loop_
_entity_poly.entity_id
_entity_poly.type
_entity_poly.pdbx_seq_one_letter_code
_entity_poly.pdbx_strand_id
1 'polypeptide(L)' 'MKRLALLFGILLAIATFVWFFYLVPLGCAMNTTSCRERFELVSSVGLRHFWAPLTVAMIAIFYGMRRT' A
#
# COMPACT_ATOMS: atom_id res chain seq x y z
N MET A 1 -11.80 0.38 20.64
CA MET A 1 -11.37 1.36 19.61
C MET A 1 -9.86 1.39 19.35
N LYS A 2 -8.98 1.44 20.37
CA LYS A 2 -7.53 1.63 20.19
C LYS A 2 -6.80 0.49 19.44
N ARG A 3 -7.05 -0.76 19.85
CA ARG A 3 -6.49 -1.96 19.18
C ARG A 3 -7.04 -2.16 17.77
N LEU A 4 -8.27 -1.72 17.52
CA LEU A 4 -8.91 -1.78 16.19
C LEU A 4 -8.22 -0.84 15.19
N ALA A 5 -7.85 0.38 15.60
CA ALA A 5 -7.11 1.31 14.74
C ALA A 5 -5.70 0.76 14.39
N LEU A 6 -5.03 0.14 15.36
CA LEU A 6 -3.74 -0.52 15.17
C LEU A 6 -3.86 -1.73 14.22
N LEU A 7 -4.81 -2.63 14.47
CA LEU A 7 -5.08 -3.78 13.60
C LEU A 7 -5.44 -3.36 12.19
N PHE A 8 -6.29 -2.34 12.04
CA PHE A 8 -6.70 -1.82 10.75
C PHE A 8 -5.51 -1.22 9.99
N GLY A 9 -4.67 -0.43 10.66
CA GLY A 9 -3.46 0.13 10.05
C GLY A 9 -2.47 -0.96 9.60
N ILE A 10 -2.27 -2.00 10.39
CA ILE A 10 -1.40 -3.13 10.04
C ILE A 10 -1.97 -3.93 8.85
N LEU A 11 -3.26 -4.26 8.88
CA LEU A 11 -3.95 -4.94 7.79
C LEU A 11 -3.86 -4.13 6.49
N LEU A 12 -4.08 -2.82 6.57
CA LEU A 12 -4.00 -1.93 5.42
C LEU A 12 -2.57 -1.88 4.86
N ALA A 13 -1.55 -1.80 5.72
CA ALA A 13 -0.14 -1.84 5.30
C ALA A 13 0.21 -3.14 4.58
N ILE A 14 -0.21 -4.30 5.13
CA ILE A 14 0.01 -5.61 4.50
C ILE A 14 -0.71 -5.71 3.15
N ALA A 15 -1.98 -5.31 3.09
CA ALA A 15 -2.76 -5.31 1.86
C ALA A 15 -2.11 -4.43 0.78
N THR A 16 -1.58 -3.26 1.18
CA THR A 16 -0.87 -2.35 0.26
C THR A 16 0.40 -2.97 -0.29
N PHE A 17 1.17 -3.66 0.56
CA PHE A 17 2.37 -4.40 0.15
C PHE A 17 2.04 -5.54 -0.82
N VAL A 18 1.07 -6.38 -0.49
CA VAL A 18 0.64 -7.50 -1.34
C VAL A 18 0.08 -6.99 -2.68
N TRP A 19 -0.67 -5.89 -2.65
CA TRP A 19 -1.18 -5.27 -3.87
C TRP A 19 -0.05 -4.81 -4.80
N PHE A 20 0.90 -4.03 -4.27
CA PHE A 20 1.95 -3.42 -5.08
C PHE A 20 3.04 -4.41 -5.53
N PHE A 21 3.47 -5.32 -4.66
CA PHE A 21 4.53 -6.28 -4.97
C PHE A 21 4.04 -7.58 -5.60
N TYR A 22 2.75 -7.90 -5.51
CA TYR A 22 2.21 -9.16 -6.02
C TYR A 22 1.17 -8.92 -7.10
N LEU A 23 0.05 -8.25 -6.81
CA LEU A 23 -1.05 -8.10 -7.78
C LEU A 23 -0.67 -7.25 -9.00
N VAL A 24 0.06 -6.15 -8.80
CA VAL A 24 0.53 -5.28 -9.91
C VAL A 24 1.48 -6.03 -10.85
N PRO A 25 2.59 -6.64 -10.39
CA PRO A 25 3.47 -7.39 -11.28
C PRO A 25 2.80 -8.64 -11.86
N LEU A 26 1.87 -9.30 -11.15
CA LEU A 26 1.11 -10.43 -11.68
C LEU A 26 0.18 -9.99 -12.83
N GLY A 27 -0.53 -8.87 -12.66
CA GLY A 27 -1.37 -8.28 -13.71
C GLY A 27 -0.55 -7.80 -14.91
N CYS A 28 0.64 -7.26 -14.66
CA CYS A 28 1.62 -6.90 -15.68
C CYS A 28 2.19 -8.11 -16.44
N ALA A 29 2.48 -9.22 -15.75
CA ALA A 29 2.92 -10.46 -16.37
C ALA A 29 1.83 -11.07 -17.26
N MET A 30 0.56 -10.85 -16.93
CA MET A 30 -0.58 -11.29 -17.73
C MET A 30 -0.93 -10.33 -18.88
N ASN A 31 -0.57 -9.04 -18.80
CA ASN A 31 -0.86 -8.04 -19.84
C ASN A 31 0.36 -7.13 -20.12
N THR A 32 1.17 -7.56 -21.07
CA THR A 32 2.47 -6.96 -21.39
C THR A 32 2.40 -5.61 -22.10
N THR A 33 1.23 -5.23 -22.65
CA THR A 33 1.08 -4.01 -23.45
C THR A 33 1.06 -2.72 -22.60
N SER A 34 0.48 -2.80 -21.39
CA SER A 34 0.39 -1.66 -20.47
C SER A 34 1.61 -1.51 -19.55
N CYS A 35 2.49 -2.52 -19.50
CA CYS A 35 3.55 -2.61 -18.50
C CYS A 35 4.93 -2.16 -19.00
N ARG A 36 4.96 -1.19 -19.93
CA ARG A 36 6.21 -0.64 -20.47
C ARG A 36 6.83 0.45 -19.59
N GLU A 37 6.04 1.03 -18.68
CA GLU A 37 6.56 1.94 -17.67
C GLU A 37 7.17 1.15 -16.51
N ARG A 38 8.39 1.49 -16.10
CA ARG A 38 8.98 0.90 -14.90
C ARG A 38 8.10 1.33 -13.72
N PHE A 39 7.41 0.36 -13.10
CA PHE A 39 6.66 0.55 -11.86
C PHE A 39 7.63 0.77 -10.71
N GLU A 40 8.35 1.89 -10.76
CA GLU A 40 9.23 2.32 -9.70
C GLU A 40 8.37 2.91 -8.58
N LEU A 41 8.81 2.74 -7.33
CA LEU A 41 8.16 3.28 -6.14
C LEU A 41 7.97 4.82 -6.20
N VAL A 42 8.69 5.48 -7.11
CA VAL A 42 8.72 6.93 -7.34
C VAL A 42 7.90 7.33 -8.57
N SER A 43 7.34 6.37 -9.33
CA SER A 43 6.44 6.66 -10.44
C SER A 43 5.08 7.16 -9.94
N SER A 44 4.37 7.93 -10.77
CA SER A 44 3.05 8.48 -10.46
C SER A 44 2.03 7.41 -10.05
N VAL A 45 2.17 6.20 -10.59
CA VAL A 45 1.38 5.01 -10.23
C VAL A 45 1.75 4.48 -8.84
N GLY A 46 3.04 4.41 -8.51
CA GLY A 46 3.53 4.04 -7.18
C GLY A 46 3.12 5.05 -6.12
N LEU A 47 3.11 6.34 -6.44
CA LEU A 47 2.64 7.38 -5.52
C LEU A 47 1.15 7.19 -5.13
N ARG A 48 0.31 6.83 -6.10
CA ARG A 48 -1.15 6.65 -5.85
C ARG A 48 -1.49 5.30 -5.25
N HIS A 49 -0.87 4.22 -5.70
CA HIS A 49 -1.24 2.87 -5.27
C HIS A 49 -0.44 2.35 -4.09
N PHE A 50 0.75 2.91 -3.82
CA PHE A 50 1.58 2.49 -2.69
C PHE A 50 1.63 3.58 -1.62
N TRP A 51 2.06 4.80 -1.96
CA TRP A 51 2.28 5.85 -0.96
C TRP A 51 1.01 6.38 -0.29
N ALA A 52 -0.07 6.60 -1.05
CA ALA A 52 -1.33 7.06 -0.46
C ALA A 52 -1.92 6.07 0.58
N PRO A 53 -2.11 4.78 0.27
CA PRO A 53 -2.58 3.82 1.26
C PRO A 53 -1.57 3.56 2.39
N LEU A 54 -0.26 3.60 2.12
CA LEU A 54 0.77 3.44 3.14
C LEU A 54 0.80 4.61 4.13
N THR A 55 0.64 5.86 3.67
CA THR A 55 0.55 7.03 4.55
C THR A 55 -0.69 7.00 5.43
N VAL A 56 -1.84 6.58 4.88
CA VAL A 56 -3.07 6.37 5.67
C VAL A 56 -2.87 5.28 6.73
N ALA A 57 -2.25 4.16 6.37
CA ALA A 57 -1.91 3.09 7.30
C ALA A 57 -0.99 3.58 8.44
N MET A 58 0.07 4.32 8.10
CA MET A 58 1.01 4.90 9.07
C MET A 58 0.34 5.89 10.01
N ILE A 59 -0.55 6.75 9.51
CA ILE A 59 -1.32 7.68 10.34
C ILE A 59 -2.22 6.92 11.31
N ALA A 60 -2.90 5.86 10.84
CA ALA A 60 -3.75 5.03 11.70
C ALA A 60 -2.96 4.32 12.80
N ILE A 61 -1.78 3.77 12.47
CA ILE A 61 -0.87 3.15 13.44
C ILE A 61 -0.36 4.18 14.44
N PHE A 62 0.13 5.34 13.97
CA PHE A 62 0.68 6.39 14.84
C PHE A 62 -0.39 6.97 15.77
N TYR A 63 -1.61 7.17 15.27
CA TYR A 63 -2.75 7.58 16.08
C TYR A 63 -3.13 6.52 17.12
N GLY A 64 -3.11 5.24 16.75
CA GLY A 64 -3.29 4.12 17.66
C GLY A 64 -2.24 4.08 18.76
N MET A 65 -0.96 4.30 18.41
CA MET A 65 0.17 4.30 19.36
C MET A 65 0.14 5.50 20.30
N ARG A 66 -0.04 6.72 19.79
CA ARG A 66 0.03 7.96 20.61
C ARG A 66 -1.12 8.10 21.62
N ARG A 67 -2.21 7.38 21.43
CA ARG A 67 -3.38 7.36 22.35
C ARG A 67 -3.46 6.08 23.21
N THR A 68 -2.45 5.21 23.16
CA THR A 68 -2.33 4.03 24.04
C THR A 68 -1.69 4.45 25.35
#